data_AF-A0A1A8FBE3-F1
#
_entry.id   AF-A0A1A8FBE3-F1
#
_cell.length_a   1.000
_cell.length_b   1.000
_cell.length_c   1.000
_cell.angle_alpha   90.00
_cell.angle_beta   90.00
_cell.angle_gamma   90.00
#
_symmetry.space_group_name_H-M   'P 1'
#
loop_
_entity.id
_entity.type
_entity.pdbx_description
1 polymer ?
#
loop_
_entity_poly.entity_id
_entity_poly.type
_entity_poly.pdbx_seq_one_letter_code
_entity_poly.pdbx_strand_id
1 'polypeptide(L)'
;MMFVYFEQNVTPTISLFLVELEKSAEALRDYGFLVGKVSCEKELVQEYCTEERYQHTAFLFRGGKEFLSFDLDTVFDVNSIVSEVLFAILREEVKYVHTDADLLSMERAARGKRDIVLGYVRSLGTREHRSLMETAYVYGSKYQFILITGGPVLKQLGVKESFLLSGVWFLHCSGLMTSMTPERCPSTLMRKVPSTLNLYSFLQLMEAPLVVNKMRI
;
A
#
# COMPACT_ATOMS: atom_id res chain seq x y z
N MET A 1 -11.57 -7.85 -10.94
CA MET A 1 -11.78 -8.38 -9.57
C MET A 1 -13.05 -7.78 -9.00
N MET A 2 -13.63 -8.30 -7.92
CA MET A 2 -14.85 -7.75 -7.33
C MET A 2 -14.72 -7.59 -5.81
N PHE A 3 -15.02 -6.41 -5.29
CA PHE A 3 -15.11 -6.15 -3.85
C PHE A 3 -16.59 -6.00 -3.47
N VAL A 4 -17.10 -6.93 -2.66
CA VAL A 4 -18.53 -7.12 -2.46
C VAL A 4 -18.87 -7.17 -0.97
N TYR A 5 -19.94 -6.47 -0.60
CA TYR A 5 -20.57 -6.60 0.72
C TYR A 5 -21.94 -7.28 0.60
N PHE A 6 -22.25 -8.20 1.51
CA PHE A 6 -23.54 -8.89 1.57
C PHE A 6 -24.42 -8.25 2.65
N GLU A 7 -25.39 -7.45 2.23
CA GLU A 7 -26.27 -6.66 3.07
C GLU A 7 -27.41 -7.53 3.61
N GLN A 8 -27.40 -7.78 4.92
CA GLN A 8 -28.48 -8.50 5.61
C GLN A 8 -29.35 -7.57 6.47
N ASN A 9 -28.76 -6.93 7.48
CA ASN A 9 -29.44 -5.97 8.36
C ASN A 9 -28.70 -4.63 8.31
N VAL A 10 -29.40 -3.55 7.99
CA VAL A 10 -28.79 -2.23 7.87
C VAL A 10 -28.83 -1.49 9.21
N THR A 11 -27.75 -1.58 9.98
CA THR A 11 -27.52 -0.76 11.17
C THR A 11 -26.99 0.62 10.79
N PRO A 12 -27.02 1.64 11.67
CA PRO A 12 -26.43 2.95 11.39
C PRO A 12 -24.95 2.88 10.97
N THR A 13 -24.16 2.00 11.60
CA THR A 13 -22.76 1.77 11.25
C THR A 13 -22.60 1.19 9.84
N ILE A 14 -23.43 0.20 9.48
CA ILE A 14 -23.43 -0.39 8.15
C ILE A 14 -23.85 0.64 7.10
N SER A 15 -24.84 1.50 7.38
CA SER A 15 -25.22 2.59 6.48
C SER A 15 -24.07 3.54 6.16
N LEU A 16 -23.25 3.90 7.17
CA LEU A 16 -22.07 4.74 6.96
C LEU A 16 -21.03 4.02 6.10
N PHE A 17 -20.76 2.75 6.38
CA PHE A 17 -19.86 1.93 5.57
C PHE A 17 -20.34 1.84 4.10
N LEU A 18 -21.64 1.64 3.85
CA LEU A 18 -22.18 1.54 2.50
C LEU A 18 -21.96 2.81 1.67
N VAL A 19 -22.00 3.99 2.29
CA VAL A 19 -21.67 5.27 1.64
C VAL A 19 -20.20 5.32 1.24
N GLU A 20 -19.30 4.87 2.13
CA GLU A 20 -17.87 4.81 1.84
C GLU A 20 -17.53 3.74 0.78
N LEU A 21 -18.24 2.60 0.81
CA LEU A 21 -18.16 1.55 -0.19
C LEU A 21 -18.55 2.08 -1.58
N GLU A 22 -19.65 2.82 -1.69
CA GLU A 22 -20.08 3.43 -2.95
C GLU A 22 -19.05 4.43 -3.48
N LYS A 23 -18.53 5.31 -2.62
CA LYS A 23 -17.46 6.25 -3.01
C LYS A 23 -16.17 5.54 -3.44
N SER A 24 -15.87 4.39 -2.84
CA SER A 24 -14.68 3.60 -3.19
C SER A 24 -14.76 3.02 -4.60
N ALA A 25 -15.96 2.85 -5.15
CA ALA A 25 -16.17 2.26 -6.47
C ALA A 25 -15.46 3.05 -7.58
N GLU A 26 -15.52 4.38 -7.54
CA GLU A 26 -14.84 5.22 -8.51
C GLU A 26 -13.32 5.08 -8.42
N ALA A 27 -12.79 5.11 -7.20
CA ALA A 27 -11.34 4.98 -6.98
C ALA A 27 -10.81 3.61 -7.39
N LEU A 28 -11.54 2.53 -7.11
CA LEU A 28 -11.13 1.17 -7.40
C LEU A 28 -11.31 0.76 -8.87
N ARG A 29 -12.19 1.46 -9.61
CA ARG A 29 -12.44 1.22 -11.03
C ARG A 29 -11.18 1.37 -11.88
N ASP A 30 -10.37 2.38 -11.60
CA ASP A 30 -9.13 2.66 -12.34
C ASP A 30 -8.09 1.53 -12.22
N TYR A 31 -8.24 0.67 -11.21
CA TYR A 31 -7.39 -0.50 -10.95
C TYR A 31 -8.04 -1.84 -11.40
N GLY A 32 -9.19 -1.80 -12.08
CA GLY A 32 -9.86 -2.98 -12.63
C GLY A 32 -10.74 -3.76 -11.64
N PHE A 33 -11.21 -3.08 -10.58
CA PHE A 33 -12.15 -3.66 -9.62
C PHE A 33 -13.57 -3.17 -9.89
N LEU A 34 -14.52 -4.07 -9.69
CA LEU A 34 -15.92 -3.74 -9.52
C LEU A 34 -16.23 -3.72 -8.03
N VAL A 35 -16.94 -2.72 -7.56
CA VAL A 35 -17.41 -2.64 -6.17
C VAL A 35 -18.93 -2.79 -6.18
N GLY A 36 -19.46 -3.60 -5.28
CA GLY A 36 -20.89 -3.87 -5.25
C GLY A 36 -21.42 -4.29 -3.89
N LYS A 37 -22.74 -4.30 -3.78
CA LYS A 37 -23.45 -4.89 -2.66
C LYS A 37 -24.47 -5.90 -3.16
N VAL A 38 -24.69 -6.95 -2.38
CA VAL A 38 -25.73 -7.96 -2.62
C VAL A 38 -26.74 -7.86 -1.50
N SER A 39 -28.03 -7.74 -1.83
CA SER A 39 -29.10 -7.72 -0.83
C SER A 39 -29.49 -9.16 -0.50
N CYS A 40 -29.21 -9.60 0.73
CA CYS A 40 -29.55 -10.95 1.20
C CYS A 40 -31.06 -11.18 1.35
N GLU A 41 -31.87 -10.12 1.35
CA GLU A 41 -33.34 -10.22 1.26
C GLU A 41 -33.81 -10.65 -0.13
N LYS A 42 -33.09 -10.24 -1.18
CA LYS A 42 -33.46 -10.49 -2.58
C LYS A 42 -32.75 -11.69 -3.19
N GLU A 43 -31.49 -11.89 -2.83
CA GLU A 43 -30.61 -12.93 -3.36
C GLU A 43 -30.03 -13.72 -2.19
N LEU A 44 -30.59 -14.90 -1.94
CA LEU A 44 -30.15 -15.78 -0.86
C LEU A 44 -28.89 -16.55 -1.27
N VAL A 45 -27.73 -15.97 -0.98
CA VAL A 45 -26.44 -16.66 -1.07
C VAL A 45 -26.15 -17.28 0.29
N GLN A 46 -26.53 -18.55 0.46
CA GLN A 46 -26.55 -19.25 1.76
C GLN A 46 -25.27 -19.04 2.59
N GLU A 47 -24.10 -19.13 1.94
CA GLU A 47 -22.81 -18.96 2.60
C GLU A 47 -22.66 -17.56 3.24
N TYR A 48 -22.89 -16.49 2.48
CA TYR A 48 -22.61 -15.12 2.92
C TYR A 48 -23.76 -14.45 3.69
N CYS A 49 -24.98 -14.94 3.53
CA CYS A 49 -26.19 -14.30 4.06
C CYS A 49 -26.73 -14.93 5.34
N THR A 50 -26.11 -15.98 5.88
CA THR A 50 -26.64 -16.70 7.06
C THR A 50 -25.79 -16.58 8.32
N GLU A 51 -24.48 -16.38 8.20
CA GLU A 51 -23.59 -16.29 9.35
C GLU A 51 -23.44 -14.85 9.86
N GLU A 52 -23.67 -14.63 11.16
CA GLU A 52 -23.62 -13.31 11.80
C GLU A 52 -22.27 -12.59 11.58
N ARG A 53 -21.15 -13.33 11.61
CA ARG A 53 -19.82 -12.76 11.38
C ARG A 53 -19.71 -12.08 10.01
N TYR A 54 -20.42 -12.57 8.99
CA TYR A 54 -20.36 -12.02 7.64
C TYR A 54 -21.13 -10.71 7.48
N GLN A 55 -21.99 -10.35 8.45
CA GLN A 55 -22.62 -9.03 8.49
C GLN A 55 -21.59 -7.90 8.65
N HIS A 56 -20.42 -8.22 9.25
CA HIS A 56 -19.32 -7.29 9.50
C HIS A 56 -18.10 -7.60 8.63
N THR A 57 -18.31 -8.26 7.49
CA THR A 57 -17.24 -8.63 6.55
C THR A 57 -17.54 -8.16 5.14
N ALA A 58 -16.54 -7.57 4.48
CA ALA A 58 -16.53 -7.36 3.04
C ALA A 58 -15.56 -8.34 2.37
N PHE A 59 -15.87 -8.76 1.14
CA PHE A 59 -15.18 -9.86 0.46
C PHE A 59 -14.58 -9.41 -0.86
N LEU A 60 -13.36 -9.85 -1.12
CA LEU A 60 -12.68 -9.67 -2.39
C LEU A 60 -12.72 -10.99 -3.16
N PHE A 61 -13.25 -10.96 -4.38
CA PHE A 61 -13.36 -12.09 -5.29
C PHE A 61 -12.42 -11.95 -6.50
N ARG A 62 -11.84 -13.09 -6.89
CA ARG A 62 -11.00 -13.23 -8.10
C ARG A 62 -11.46 -14.46 -8.89
N GLY A 63 -11.91 -14.24 -10.13
CA GLY A 63 -12.38 -15.33 -11.00
C GLY A 63 -13.60 -16.07 -10.44
N GLY A 64 -14.49 -15.37 -9.74
CA GLY A 64 -15.69 -15.94 -9.13
C GLY A 64 -15.47 -16.69 -7.82
N LYS A 65 -14.23 -16.74 -7.31
CA LYS A 65 -13.90 -17.36 -6.02
C LYS A 65 -13.52 -16.30 -5.01
N GLU A 66 -13.89 -16.51 -3.76
CA GLU A 66 -13.39 -15.71 -2.65
C GLU A 66 -11.86 -15.77 -2.64
N PHE A 67 -11.25 -14.59 -2.56
CA PHE A 67 -9.82 -14.42 -2.50
C PHE A 67 -9.38 -13.98 -1.11
N LEU A 68 -10.06 -12.98 -0.53
CA LEU A 68 -9.84 -12.48 0.83
C LEU A 68 -11.13 -11.90 1.41
N SER A 69 -11.17 -11.79 2.73
CA SER A 69 -12.21 -11.12 3.48
C SER A 69 -11.59 -10.06 4.40
N PHE A 70 -12.36 -9.01 4.68
CA PHE A 70 -11.95 -7.87 5.48
C PHE A 70 -13.04 -7.52 6.48
N ASP A 71 -12.67 -7.35 7.75
CA ASP A 71 -13.57 -6.80 8.75
C ASP A 71 -13.91 -5.34 8.40
N LEU A 72 -15.17 -4.92 8.59
CA LEU A 72 -15.58 -3.55 8.26
C LEU A 72 -14.79 -2.49 9.06
N ASP A 73 -14.31 -2.84 10.27
CA ASP A 73 -13.44 -1.98 11.08
C ASP A 73 -12.04 -1.78 10.47
N THR A 74 -11.65 -2.64 9.53
CA THR A 74 -10.41 -2.50 8.75
C THR A 74 -10.64 -1.67 7.50
N VAL A 75 -11.79 -1.81 6.84
CA VAL A 75 -12.15 -1.18 5.56
C VAL A 75 -13.32 -0.19 5.70
N PHE A 76 -13.24 0.68 6.70
CA PHE A 76 -14.34 1.55 7.13
C PHE A 76 -14.52 2.85 6.32
N ASP A 77 -13.53 3.28 5.52
CA ASP A 77 -13.57 4.49 4.70
C ASP A 77 -12.92 4.29 3.33
N VAL A 78 -13.06 5.26 2.41
CA VAL A 78 -12.48 5.14 1.08
C VAL A 78 -10.96 4.88 1.09
N ASN A 79 -10.21 5.48 2.01
CA ASN A 79 -8.76 5.29 2.05
C ASN A 79 -8.41 3.87 2.49
N SER A 80 -9.09 3.36 3.52
CA SER A 80 -8.86 2.02 4.01
C SER A 80 -9.31 0.96 3.04
N ILE A 81 -10.49 1.11 2.42
CA ILE A 81 -10.96 0.23 1.34
C ILE A 81 -9.94 0.16 0.20
N VAL A 82 -9.56 1.31 -0.38
CA VAL A 82 -8.67 1.33 -1.55
C VAL A 82 -7.29 0.77 -1.19
N SER A 83 -6.72 1.20 -0.06
CA SER A 83 -5.38 0.80 0.33
C SER A 83 -5.27 -0.69 0.67
N GLU A 84 -6.22 -1.25 1.41
CA GLU A 84 -6.23 -2.67 1.78
C GLU A 84 -6.50 -3.57 0.58
N VAL A 85 -7.44 -3.18 -0.29
CA VAL A 85 -7.75 -3.94 -1.52
C VAL A 85 -6.54 -3.96 -2.47
N LEU A 86 -5.86 -2.82 -2.66
CA LEU A 86 -4.64 -2.78 -3.46
C LEU A 86 -3.49 -3.55 -2.81
N PHE A 87 -3.29 -3.39 -1.49
CA PHE A 87 -2.23 -4.09 -0.77
C PHE A 87 -2.42 -5.62 -0.85
N ALA A 88 -3.66 -6.10 -0.79
CA ALA A 88 -4.01 -7.49 -0.97
C ALA A 88 -3.58 -8.09 -2.31
N ILE A 89 -3.60 -7.32 -3.40
CA ILE A 89 -3.24 -7.81 -4.74
C ILE A 89 -1.78 -7.54 -5.09
N LEU A 90 -1.15 -6.56 -4.43
CA LEU A 90 0.24 -6.15 -4.64
C LEU A 90 1.23 -6.90 -3.74
N ARG A 91 0.91 -8.12 -3.32
CA ARG A 91 1.74 -8.89 -2.35
C ARG A 91 3.14 -9.21 -2.86
N GLU A 92 3.36 -9.22 -4.17
CA GLU A 92 4.69 -9.44 -4.74
C GLU A 92 5.47 -8.13 -4.91
N GLU A 93 4.77 -7.06 -5.24
CA GLU A 93 5.30 -5.72 -5.48
C GLU A 93 5.60 -4.98 -4.16
N VAL A 94 4.79 -5.21 -3.13
CA VAL A 94 4.88 -4.57 -1.80
C VAL A 94 5.11 -5.63 -0.74
N LYS A 95 6.24 -5.56 -0.04
CA LYS A 95 6.50 -6.39 1.14
C LYS A 95 6.31 -5.57 2.42
N TYR A 96 5.57 -6.12 3.38
CA TYR A 96 5.41 -5.50 4.69
C TYR A 96 6.46 -6.04 5.65
N VAL A 97 7.26 -5.14 6.21
CA VAL A 97 8.48 -5.47 6.96
C VAL A 97 8.39 -4.95 8.39
N HIS A 98 8.81 -5.79 9.34
CA HIS A 98 8.71 -5.47 10.77
C HIS A 98 10.07 -5.39 11.48
N THR A 99 11.09 -6.05 10.93
CA THR A 99 12.40 -6.13 11.56
C THR A 99 13.50 -5.58 10.66
N ASP A 100 14.57 -5.14 11.31
CA ASP A 100 15.76 -4.65 10.61
C ASP A 100 16.46 -5.75 9.79
N ALA A 101 16.41 -6.99 10.28
CA ALA A 101 16.95 -8.16 9.59
C ALA A 101 16.19 -8.45 8.29
N ASP A 102 14.86 -8.33 8.31
CA ASP A 102 14.03 -8.46 7.12
C ASP A 102 14.36 -7.37 6.09
N LEU A 103 14.48 -6.12 6.53
CA LEU A 103 14.88 -5.02 5.65
C LEU A 103 16.26 -5.29 5.02
N LEU A 104 17.23 -5.73 5.82
CA LEU A 104 18.57 -6.05 5.34
C LEU A 104 18.56 -7.21 4.33
N SER A 105 17.73 -8.23 4.55
CA SER A 105 17.52 -9.32 3.60
C SER A 105 16.97 -8.82 2.27
N MET A 106 15.99 -7.91 2.32
CA MET A 106 15.41 -7.29 1.13
C MET A 106 16.42 -6.44 0.36
N GLU A 107 17.23 -5.63 1.05
CA GLU A 107 18.31 -4.84 0.43
C GLU A 107 19.35 -5.74 -0.25
N ARG A 108 19.74 -6.85 0.39
CA ARG A 108 20.66 -7.84 -0.19
C ARG A 108 20.07 -8.50 -1.44
N ALA A 109 18.77 -8.84 -1.41
CA ALA A 109 18.09 -9.46 -2.54
C ALA A 109 17.94 -8.52 -3.75
N ALA A 110 17.74 -7.22 -3.49
CA ALA A 110 17.57 -6.18 -4.51
C ALA A 110 18.89 -5.65 -5.10
N ARG A 111 20.01 -5.84 -4.40
CA ARG A 111 21.34 -5.35 -4.78
C ARG A 111 21.73 -5.75 -6.20
N GLY A 112 22.14 -4.76 -6.99
CA GLY A 112 22.53 -4.90 -8.39
C GLY A 112 21.38 -5.23 -9.34
N LYS A 113 20.12 -5.29 -8.85
CA LYS A 113 18.94 -5.69 -9.65
C LYS A 113 17.92 -4.57 -9.78
N ARG A 114 17.51 -3.98 -8.66
CA ARG A 114 16.51 -2.90 -8.60
C ARG A 114 16.64 -2.08 -7.33
N ASP A 115 16.15 -0.85 -7.38
CA ASP A 115 16.07 0.01 -6.21
C ASP A 115 14.83 -0.31 -5.36
N ILE A 116 14.86 0.12 -4.10
CA ILE A 116 13.76 -0.08 -3.15
C ILE A 116 13.11 1.26 -2.81
N VAL A 117 11.78 1.29 -2.79
CA VAL A 117 10.99 2.39 -2.22
C VAL A 117 10.46 1.94 -0.87
N LEU A 118 11.03 2.45 0.21
CA LEU A 118 10.62 2.16 1.57
C LEU A 118 9.66 3.24 2.07
N GLY A 119 8.40 2.89 2.32
CA GLY A 119 7.37 3.76 2.86
C GLY A 119 7.08 3.46 4.33
N TYR A 120 7.09 4.49 5.17
CA TYR A 120 6.58 4.47 6.53
C TYR A 120 5.23 5.18 6.57
N VAL A 121 4.23 4.50 7.12
CA VAL A 121 2.92 5.08 7.45
C VAL A 121 2.62 4.87 8.92
N ARG A 122 1.96 5.83 9.56
CA ARG A 122 1.60 5.67 10.99
C ARG A 122 0.65 4.51 11.23
N SER A 123 -0.28 4.30 10.30
CA SER A 123 -1.28 3.26 10.36
C SER A 123 -1.64 2.84 8.94
N LEU A 124 -2.00 1.57 8.81
CA LEU A 124 -2.70 1.06 7.64
C LEU A 124 -4.07 1.76 7.52
N GLY A 125 -4.64 1.69 6.34
CA GLY A 125 -5.88 2.38 5.99
C GLY A 125 -5.83 3.92 5.84
N THR A 126 -4.70 4.55 6.15
CA THR A 126 -4.57 6.02 6.05
C THR A 126 -4.46 6.53 4.61
N ARG A 127 -4.63 7.84 4.40
CA ARG A 127 -4.44 8.47 3.08
C ARG A 127 -3.02 8.27 2.54
N GLU A 128 -2.02 8.30 3.41
CA GLU A 128 -0.62 8.04 3.05
C GLU A 128 -0.40 6.58 2.66
N HIS A 129 -1.06 5.64 3.36
CA HIS A 129 -1.06 4.23 2.99
C HIS A 129 -1.66 4.03 1.60
N ARG A 130 -2.84 4.62 1.35
CA ARG A 130 -3.46 4.61 0.01
C ARG A 130 -2.51 5.16 -1.05
N SER A 131 -1.93 6.34 -0.83
CA SER A 131 -1.03 6.98 -1.80
C SER A 131 0.18 6.09 -2.14
N LEU A 132 0.72 5.37 -1.16
CA LEU A 132 1.79 4.39 -1.39
C LEU A 132 1.32 3.20 -2.22
N MET A 133 0.15 2.62 -1.93
CA MET A 133 -0.37 1.48 -2.68
C MET A 133 -0.70 1.85 -4.12
N GLU A 134 -1.31 3.01 -4.36
CA GLU A 134 -1.58 3.51 -5.70
C GLU A 134 -0.29 3.76 -6.50
N THR A 135 0.76 4.24 -5.83
CA THR A 135 2.09 4.41 -6.45
C THR A 135 2.75 3.06 -6.74
N ALA A 136 2.66 2.11 -5.81
CA ALA A 136 3.20 0.77 -5.97
C ALA A 136 2.50 0.00 -7.09
N TYR A 137 1.20 0.22 -7.30
CA TYR A 137 0.47 -0.36 -8.43
C TYR A 137 1.11 0.04 -9.78
N VAL A 138 1.56 1.28 -9.91
CA VAL A 138 2.14 1.80 -11.15
C VAL A 138 3.63 1.48 -11.29
N TYR A 139 4.39 1.58 -10.20
CA TYR A 139 5.85 1.45 -10.23
C TYR A 139 6.40 0.11 -9.69
N GLY A 140 5.55 -0.80 -9.22
CA GLY A 140 5.95 -2.04 -8.56
C GLY A 140 6.72 -3.02 -9.45
N SER A 141 6.60 -2.89 -10.77
CA SER A 141 7.42 -3.65 -11.73
C SER A 141 8.85 -3.11 -11.83
N LYS A 142 9.06 -1.82 -11.54
CA LYS A 142 10.35 -1.13 -11.63
C LYS A 142 11.11 -1.14 -10.31
N TYR A 143 10.41 -0.90 -9.20
CA TYR A 143 10.99 -0.83 -7.87
C TYR A 143 10.40 -1.90 -6.96
N GLN A 144 11.20 -2.36 -5.99
CA GLN A 144 10.63 -3.12 -4.87
C GLN A 144 10.03 -2.13 -3.87
N PHE A 145 8.74 -2.24 -3.59
CA PHE A 145 8.14 -1.46 -2.51
C PHE A 145 8.24 -2.22 -1.19
N ILE A 146 8.57 -1.48 -0.13
CA ILE A 146 8.54 -1.96 1.25
C ILE A 146 7.64 -1.03 2.05
N LEU A 147 6.70 -1.59 2.80
CA LEU A 147 5.86 -0.87 3.74
C LEU A 147 6.33 -1.18 5.17
N ILE A 148 6.35 -0.16 6.03
CA ILE A 148 6.55 -0.31 7.48
C ILE A 148 5.56 0.59 8.22
N THR A 149 5.14 0.19 9.43
CA THR A 149 4.24 0.97 10.30
C THR A 149 4.90 1.47 11.58
N GLY A 150 6.20 1.21 11.76
CA GLY A 150 7.00 1.71 12.87
C GLY A 150 7.97 0.67 13.42
N GLY A 151 8.32 0.82 14.70
CA GLY A 151 9.12 -0.17 15.42
C GLY A 151 10.62 -0.14 15.10
N PRO A 152 11.30 -1.30 15.15
CA PRO A 152 12.76 -1.38 15.07
C PRO A 152 13.36 -0.81 13.78
N VAL A 153 12.66 -0.97 12.64
CA VAL A 153 13.14 -0.51 11.33
C VAL A 153 13.27 1.01 11.28
N LEU A 154 12.29 1.71 11.84
CA LEU A 154 12.26 3.18 11.83
C LEU A 154 13.42 3.79 12.63
N LYS A 155 13.83 3.12 13.72
CA LYS A 155 14.99 3.53 14.54
C LYS A 155 16.30 3.45 13.76
N GLN A 156 16.47 2.42 12.93
CA GLN A 156 17.67 2.21 12.11
C GLN A 156 17.79 3.23 10.98
N LEU A 157 16.66 3.77 10.50
CA LEU A 157 16.64 4.87 9.54
C LEU A 157 16.99 6.24 10.17
N GLY A 158 17.34 6.29 11.46
CA GLY A 158 17.75 7.51 12.16
C GLY A 158 16.60 8.50 12.42
N VAL A 159 15.35 8.04 12.32
CA VAL A 159 14.16 8.89 12.50
C VAL A 159 13.79 8.94 13.97
N LYS A 160 13.74 10.16 14.55
CA LYS A 160 13.32 10.36 15.94
C LYS A 160 11.79 10.22 16.06
N GLU A 161 11.35 9.35 16.98
CA GLU A 161 9.93 8.99 17.18
C GLU A 161 9.01 10.17 17.56
N SER A 162 9.56 11.30 18.00
CA SER A 162 8.79 12.44 18.53
C SER A 162 8.24 13.42 17.47
N PHE A 163 8.53 13.24 16.17
CA PHE A 163 8.10 14.14 15.08
C PHE A 163 7.41 13.42 13.90
N LEU A 164 7.03 12.15 14.08
CA LEU A 164 6.85 11.18 12.99
C LEU A 164 5.69 11.47 12.03
N LEU A 165 5.82 12.34 11.04
CA LEU A 165 4.96 12.26 9.85
C LEU A 165 5.31 10.98 9.06
N SER A 166 4.33 10.43 8.32
CA SER A 166 4.60 9.37 7.35
C SER A 166 5.71 9.82 6.39
N GLY A 167 6.57 8.89 5.96
CA GLY A 167 7.82 9.21 5.27
C GLY A 167 8.20 8.17 4.23
N VAL A 168 9.06 8.54 3.27
CA VAL A 168 9.47 7.65 2.18
C VAL A 168 10.97 7.81 1.93
N TRP A 169 11.65 6.68 1.77
CA TRP A 169 13.06 6.60 1.41
C TRP A 169 13.21 5.86 0.09
N PHE A 170 14.06 6.39 -0.77
CA PHE A 170 14.56 5.67 -1.94
C PHE A 170 15.92 5.07 -1.60
N LEU A 171 16.03 3.75 -1.67
CA LEU A 171 17.25 3.00 -1.39
C LEU A 171 17.91 2.61 -2.72
N HIS A 172 19.10 3.16 -2.95
CA HIS A 172 19.90 3.02 -4.17
C HIS A 172 20.64 1.68 -4.18
N CYS A 173 19.92 0.59 -4.48
CA CYS A 173 20.43 -0.77 -4.49
C CYS A 173 20.89 -1.24 -5.89
N SER A 174 20.37 -0.65 -6.98
CA SER A 174 20.63 -1.10 -8.35
C SER A 174 22.06 -0.80 -8.83
N GLY A 175 22.66 0.31 -8.40
CA GLY A 175 24.00 0.77 -8.80
C GLY A 175 25.19 0.13 -8.06
N LEU A 176 24.96 -0.79 -7.12
CA LEU A 176 25.99 -1.36 -6.25
C LEU A 176 26.43 -2.76 -6.75
N MET A 177 27.55 -2.82 -7.49
CA MET A 177 28.03 -4.07 -8.12
C MET A 177 29.27 -4.73 -7.47
N THR A 178 29.93 -4.10 -6.48
CA THR A 178 31.26 -4.55 -6.00
C THR A 178 31.28 -5.01 -4.53
N SER A 179 32.27 -5.83 -4.16
CA SER A 179 32.39 -6.46 -2.83
C SER A 179 32.75 -5.51 -1.68
N MET A 180 33.10 -4.25 -1.97
CA MET A 180 33.40 -3.20 -0.99
C MET A 180 32.20 -2.26 -0.74
N THR A 181 30.99 -2.65 -1.17
CA THR A 181 29.78 -1.85 -0.95
C THR A 181 29.36 -1.88 0.52
N PRO A 182 28.83 -0.77 1.07
CA PRO A 182 28.30 -0.75 2.42
C PRO A 182 27.28 -1.86 2.66
N GLU A 183 27.12 -2.29 3.91
CA GLU A 183 26.15 -3.33 4.26
C GLU A 183 24.72 -2.91 3.85
N ARG A 184 24.44 -1.61 3.88
CA ARG A 184 23.17 -0.98 3.50
C ARG A 184 23.25 -0.25 2.15
N CYS A 185 22.15 -0.22 1.42
CA CYS A 185 21.99 0.65 0.27
C CYS A 185 21.94 2.13 0.74
N PRO A 186 22.66 3.05 0.07
CA PRO A 186 22.50 4.48 0.32
C PRO A 186 21.03 4.90 0.17
N SER A 187 20.56 5.81 1.02
CA SER A 187 19.15 6.22 1.04
C SER A 187 18.98 7.71 0.74
N THR A 188 17.88 8.06 0.10
CA THR A 188 17.42 9.44 -0.07
C THR A 188 16.03 9.60 0.52
N LEU A 189 15.88 10.49 1.50
CA LEU A 189 14.60 10.79 2.12
C LEU A 189 13.78 11.76 1.26
N MET A 190 12.53 11.41 1.00
CA MET A 190 11.53 12.32 0.45
C MET A 190 11.22 13.42 1.48
N ARG A 191 11.35 14.68 1.06
CA ARG A 191 11.18 15.84 1.96
C ARG A 191 9.72 16.21 2.24
N LYS A 192 8.79 15.73 1.42
CA LYS A 192 7.35 16.05 1.51
C LYS A 192 6.60 14.87 2.14
N VAL A 193 5.43 15.16 2.71
CA VAL A 193 4.50 14.12 3.19
C VAL A 193 4.01 13.26 2.02
N PRO A 194 3.88 11.93 2.19
CA PRO A 194 3.38 11.05 1.15
C PRO A 194 2.00 11.47 0.66
N SER A 195 1.93 11.71 -0.64
CA SER A 195 0.69 11.87 -1.41
C SER A 195 0.99 11.36 -2.82
N THR A 196 -0.03 10.97 -3.58
CA THR A 196 0.16 10.45 -4.93
C THR A 196 1.03 11.40 -5.77
N LEU A 197 0.72 12.71 -5.80
CA LEU A 197 1.52 13.68 -6.55
C LEU A 197 2.97 13.79 -6.06
N ASN A 198 3.18 13.81 -4.73
CA ASN A 198 4.53 13.95 -4.16
C ASN A 198 5.37 12.70 -4.40
N LEU A 199 4.77 11.52 -4.29
CA LEU A 199 5.43 10.24 -4.57
C LEU A 199 5.87 10.13 -6.02
N TYR A 200 4.97 10.43 -6.96
CA TYR A 200 5.30 10.42 -8.39
C TYR A 200 6.41 11.41 -8.71
N SER A 201 6.32 12.64 -8.21
CA SER A 201 7.35 13.65 -8.41
C SER A 201 8.70 13.21 -7.82
N PHE A 202 8.68 12.59 -6.64
CA PHE A 202 9.89 12.11 -5.98
C PHE A 202 10.56 10.98 -6.75
N LEU A 203 9.79 9.99 -7.21
CA LEU A 203 10.32 8.87 -8.01
C LEU A 203 10.90 9.36 -9.34
N GLN A 204 10.21 10.27 -10.04
CA GLN A 204 10.74 10.88 -11.27
C GLN A 204 12.07 11.60 -11.04
N LEU A 205 12.25 12.25 -9.88
CA LEU A 205 13.53 12.88 -9.54
C LEU A 205 14.64 11.87 -9.28
N MET A 206 14.34 10.67 -8.76
CA MET A 206 15.34 9.62 -8.57
C MET A 206 15.79 8.99 -9.90
N GLU A 207 15.00 9.16 -10.96
CA GLU A 207 15.34 8.74 -12.32
C GLU A 207 16.12 9.80 -13.11
N ALA A 208 16.13 11.05 -12.63
CA ALA A 208 16.75 12.14 -13.36
C ALA A 208 18.28 11.96 -13.43
N PRO A 209 18.91 12.26 -14.58
CA PRO A 209 20.35 12.18 -14.70
C PRO A 209 21.02 13.18 -13.76
N LEU A 210 22.10 12.76 -13.10
CA LEU A 210 22.91 13.64 -12.27
C LEU A 210 23.63 14.65 -13.16
N VAL A 211 23.35 15.94 -12.97
CA VAL A 211 24.04 17.00 -13.71
C VAL A 211 25.44 17.20 -13.12
N VAL A 212 26.43 16.56 -13.73
CA VAL A 212 27.85 16.78 -13.46
C VAL A 212 28.41 17.79 -14.47
N ASN A 213 28.15 19.07 -14.21
CA ASN A 213 29.00 20.25 -14.49
C ASN A 213 28.15 21.52 -14.64
N LYS A 214 28.59 22.60 -13.95
CA LYS A 214 28.23 23.96 -14.35
C LYS A 214 28.99 24.27 -15.64
N MET A 215 28.28 24.52 -16.74
CA MET A 215 28.87 25.28 -17.84
C MET A 215 29.28 26.64 -17.26
N ARG A 216 30.60 26.90 -17.18
CA ARG A 216 31.10 28.27 -17.12
C ARG A 216 30.82 28.86 -18.50
N ILE A 217 29.89 29.82 -18.53
CA ILE A 217 29.79 30.80 -19.60
C ILE A 217 30.85 31.87 -19.32
#